data_AF-A0A3S3U2H9-F1
#
_entry.id   AF-A0A3S3U2H9-F1
#
_cell.length_a   1.000
_cell.length_b   1.000
_cell.length_c   1.000
_cell.angle_alpha   90.00
_cell.angle_beta   90.00
_cell.angle_gamma   90.00
#
_symmetry.space_group_name_H-M   'P 1'
#
loop_
_entity.id
_entity.type
_entity.pdbx_description
1 polymer ?
#
loop_
_entity_poly.entity_id
_entity_poly.type
_entity_poly.pdbx_seq_one_letter_code
_entity_poly.pdbx_strand_id
1 'polypeptide(L)'
;MTENEIKLAERIFYHVIKANINPVQKYDPIDEFRPLMMIAKGLVYKDDNYCSEIYVNLHSLSDWQKKIFLKRSGKELPGRCYIEEYPDKKIVRIGFK
;
A
#
# COMPACT_ATOMS: atom_id res chain seq x y z
N MET A 1 -6.04 -10.65 -2.47
CA MET A 1 -6.69 -9.45 -3.03
C MET A 1 -7.04 -9.67 -4.50
N THR A 2 -8.26 -9.32 -4.88
CA THR A 2 -8.73 -9.31 -6.27
C THR A 2 -8.20 -8.09 -7.03
N GLU A 3 -8.27 -8.09 -8.37
CA GLU A 3 -7.89 -6.92 -9.19
C GLU A 3 -8.70 -5.66 -8.82
N ASN A 4 -9.99 -5.82 -8.51
CA ASN A 4 -10.85 -4.71 -8.11
C ASN A 4 -10.41 -4.09 -6.76
N GLU A 5 -10.01 -4.93 -5.81
CA GLU A 5 -9.54 -4.48 -4.50
C GLU A 5 -8.21 -3.73 -4.63
N ILE A 6 -7.35 -4.14 -5.56
CA ILE A 6 -6.09 -3.43 -5.86
C ILE A 6 -6.38 -2.05 -6.44
N LYS A 7 -7.32 -1.94 -7.39
CA LYS A 7 -7.74 -0.63 -7.93
C LYS A 7 -8.28 0.29 -6.84
N LEU A 8 -9.00 -0.25 -5.84
CA LEU A 8 -9.44 0.53 -4.68
C LEU A 8 -8.26 0.95 -3.80
N ALA A 9 -7.34 0.04 -3.51
CA ALA A 9 -6.12 0.32 -2.74
C ALA A 9 -5.28 1.42 -3.39
N GLU A 10 -5.02 1.32 -4.70
CA GLU A 10 -4.33 2.33 -5.50
C GLU A 10 -4.98 3.72 -5.36
N ARG A 11 -6.30 3.80 -5.53
CA ARG A 11 -7.05 5.06 -5.40
C ARG A 11 -6.93 5.65 -3.99
N ILE A 12 -6.90 4.81 -2.95
CA ILE A 12 -6.67 5.26 -1.58
C ILE A 12 -5.24 5.80 -1.44
N PHE A 13 -4.24 5.07 -1.92
CA PHE A 13 -2.84 5.52 -1.86
C PHE A 13 -2.63 6.86 -2.54
N TYR A 14 -3.10 7.03 -3.78
CA TYR A 14 -3.01 8.31 -4.51
C TYR A 14 -3.74 9.46 -3.81
N HIS A 15 -4.80 9.16 -3.06
CA HIS A 15 -5.50 10.19 -2.29
C HIS A 15 -4.75 10.61 -1.02
N VAL A 16 -4.13 9.65 -0.33
CA VAL A 16 -3.41 9.86 0.95
C VAL A 16 -2.03 10.46 0.70
N ILE A 17 -1.33 9.92 -0.30
CA ILE A 17 0.04 10.26 -0.66
C ILE A 17 -0.05 11.22 -1.85
N LYS A 18 -0.04 12.52 -1.56
CA LYS A 18 -0.04 13.60 -2.58
C LYS A 18 1.32 13.75 -3.29
N ALA A 19 2.05 12.66 -3.47
CA ALA A 19 3.34 12.60 -4.15
C ALA A 19 3.23 11.66 -5.35
N ASN A 20 4.18 11.76 -6.27
CA ASN A 20 4.27 10.82 -7.39
C ASN A 20 4.68 9.45 -6.84
N ILE A 21 3.72 8.54 -6.73
CA ILE A 21 3.96 7.13 -6.44
C ILE A 21 4.19 6.43 -7.77
N ASN A 22 5.27 5.66 -7.85
CA ASN A 22 5.48 4.78 -8.99
C ASN A 22 4.33 3.76 -9.10
N PRO A 23 3.92 3.39 -10.33
CA PRO A 23 2.87 2.40 -10.53
C PRO A 23 3.24 1.06 -9.88
N VAL A 24 2.24 0.21 -9.64
CA VAL A 24 2.41 -1.09 -9.01
C VAL A 24 3.55 -1.89 -9.63
N GLN A 25 4.52 -2.25 -8.80
CA GLN A 25 5.62 -3.12 -9.15
C GLN A 25 5.43 -4.48 -8.47
N LYS A 26 5.87 -5.55 -9.14
CA LYS A 26 6.01 -6.86 -8.50
C LYS A 26 7.08 -6.77 -7.41
N TYR A 27 6.85 -7.44 -6.29
CA TYR A 27 7.83 -7.53 -5.21
C TYR A 27 9.19 -8.03 -5.69
N ASP A 28 10.23 -7.26 -5.35
CA ASP A 28 11.63 -7.60 -5.41
C ASP A 28 12.23 -7.34 -4.01
N PRO A 29 13.00 -8.28 -3.42
CA PRO A 29 13.67 -8.06 -2.14
C PRO A 29 14.52 -6.79 -2.07
N ILE A 30 15.11 -6.36 -3.19
CA ILE A 30 15.91 -5.13 -3.28
C ILE A 30 15.04 -3.89 -3.02
N ASP A 31 13.77 -3.93 -3.43
CA ASP A 31 12.83 -2.81 -3.32
C ASP A 31 11.96 -2.87 -2.05
N GLU A 32 12.14 -3.87 -1.16
CA GLU A 32 11.22 -4.11 -0.03
C GLU A 32 10.94 -2.86 0.82
N PHE A 33 11.97 -2.04 1.03
CA PHE A 33 11.92 -0.82 1.85
C PHE A 33 11.99 0.48 1.01
N ARG A 34 11.89 0.37 -0.33
CA ARG A 34 11.99 1.52 -1.22
C ARG A 34 10.82 2.48 -1.01
N PRO A 35 11.07 3.77 -0.72
CA PRO A 35 10.01 4.74 -0.51
C PRO A 35 9.34 5.13 -1.83
N LEU A 36 8.08 5.57 -1.75
CA LEU A 36 7.27 6.09 -2.87
C LEU A 36 7.10 5.10 -4.05
N MET A 37 7.25 3.81 -3.76
CA MET A 37 6.97 2.73 -4.71
C MET A 37 5.81 1.88 -4.18
N MET A 38 4.83 1.62 -5.04
CA MET A 38 3.75 0.70 -4.73
C MET A 38 4.17 -0.71 -5.10
N ILE A 39 4.18 -1.61 -4.11
CA ILE A 39 4.71 -2.96 -4.25
C ILE A 39 3.60 -3.96 -4.00
N ALA A 40 3.40 -4.87 -4.96
CA ALA A 40 2.48 -5.99 -4.85
C ALA A 40 3.26 -7.30 -4.56
N LYS A 41 2.96 -7.92 -3.43
CA LYS A 41 3.51 -9.22 -3.00
C LYS A 41 2.57 -10.36 -3.41
N GLY A 42 3.16 -11.50 -3.77
CA GLY A 42 2.41 -12.70 -4.17
C GLY A 42 1.61 -12.51 -5.45
N LEU A 43 2.12 -11.75 -6.42
CA LEU A 43 1.40 -11.43 -7.65
C LEU A 43 1.26 -12.67 -8.55
N VAL A 44 0.00 -13.04 -8.87
CA VAL A 44 -0.37 -14.15 -9.75
C VAL A 44 -1.09 -13.60 -10.97
N TYR A 45 -0.62 -13.93 -12.16
CA TYR A 45 -1.28 -13.50 -13.40
C TYR A 45 -2.48 -14.41 -13.71
N LYS A 46 -3.69 -13.83 -13.66
CA LYS A 46 -5.01 -14.41 -14.03
C LYS A 46 -5.68 -15.33 -13.00
N ASP A 47 -6.10 -14.78 -11.85
CA ASP A 47 -7.04 -15.43 -10.92
C ASP A 47 -7.72 -14.38 -10.01
N ASP A 48 -8.78 -14.78 -9.29
CA ASP A 48 -9.44 -13.97 -8.25
C ASP A 48 -8.49 -13.58 -7.09
N ASN A 49 -7.32 -14.21 -6.98
CA ASN A 49 -6.29 -13.92 -5.99
C ASN A 49 -5.04 -13.29 -6.64
N TYR A 50 -5.24 -12.12 -7.25
CA TYR A 50 -4.21 -11.42 -8.02
C TYR A 50 -2.94 -11.05 -7.23
N CYS A 51 -3.06 -10.62 -5.97
CA CYS A 51 -1.91 -10.46 -5.06
C CYS A 51 -2.30 -10.75 -3.61
N SER A 52 -1.34 -11.14 -2.77
CA SER A 52 -1.58 -11.36 -1.34
C SER A 52 -1.52 -10.08 -0.52
N GLU A 53 -0.81 -9.07 -1.02
CA GLU A 53 -0.58 -7.82 -0.31
C GLU A 53 -0.16 -6.72 -1.29
N ILE A 54 -0.55 -5.49 -1.00
CA ILE A 54 -0.07 -4.29 -1.70
C ILE A 54 0.27 -3.20 -0.69
N TYR A 55 1.42 -2.56 -0.85
CA TYR A 55 1.88 -1.55 0.10
C TYR A 55 2.71 -0.44 -0.53
N VAL A 56 2.84 0.66 0.22
CA VAL A 56 3.74 1.77 -0.09
C VAL A 56 4.55 2.10 1.16
N ASN A 57 5.86 2.27 1.00
CA ASN A 57 6.71 2.81 2.05
C ASN A 57 6.84 4.33 1.91
N LEU A 58 6.84 5.03 3.04
CA LEU A 58 6.94 6.48 3.13
C LEU A 58 8.02 6.84 4.16
N HIS A 59 8.71 7.96 3.99
CA HIS A 59 9.64 8.43 5.02
C HIS A 59 8.94 8.86 6.30
N SER A 60 7.73 9.40 6.15
CA SER A 60 6.88 9.79 7.25
C SER A 60 5.42 9.75 6.81
N LEU A 61 4.54 9.62 7.78
CA LEU A 61 3.10 9.64 7.59
C LEU A 61 2.51 10.56 8.64
N SER A 62 2.03 11.74 8.23
CA SER A 62 1.42 12.71 9.13
C SER A 62 0.12 12.17 9.74
N ASP A 63 -0.30 12.71 10.87
CA ASP A 63 -1.54 12.29 11.55
C ASP A 63 -2.78 12.48 10.67
N TRP A 64 -2.80 13.55 9.86
CA TRP A 64 -3.86 13.76 8.88
C TRP A 64 -3.88 12.63 7.84
N GLN A 65 -2.73 12.23 7.29
CA GLN A 65 -2.64 11.12 6.35
C GLN A 65 -3.03 9.79 6.99
N LYS A 66 -2.55 9.51 8.22
CA LYS A 66 -2.95 8.32 9.00
C LYS A 66 -4.47 8.25 9.14
N LYS A 67 -5.11 9.34 9.57
CA LYS A 67 -6.56 9.42 9.75
C LYS A 67 -7.33 9.22 8.45
N ILE A 68 -6.90 9.87 7.36
CA ILE A 68 -7.56 9.75 6.05
C ILE A 68 -7.40 8.33 5.48
N PHE A 69 -6.22 7.73 5.60
CA PHE A 69 -5.95 6.37 5.19
C PHE A 69 -6.88 5.38 5.90
N LEU A 70 -6.93 5.41 7.23
CA LEU A 70 -7.79 4.52 8.01
C LEU A 70 -9.28 4.72 7.69
N LYS A 71 -9.73 5.98 7.57
CA LYS A 71 -11.14 6.29 7.25
C LYS A 71 -11.56 5.76 5.87
N ARG A 72 -10.73 5.96 4.84
CA ARG A 72 -11.05 5.50 3.48
C ARG A 72 -10.94 3.98 3.36
N SER A 73 -9.89 3.41 3.96
CA SER A 73 -9.69 1.96 3.98
C SER A 73 -10.84 1.25 4.68
N GLY A 74 -11.29 1.74 5.84
CA GLY A 74 -12.43 1.15 6.54
C GLY A 74 -13.75 1.19 5.76
N LYS A 75 -13.90 2.10 4.80
CA LYS A 75 -15.09 2.20 3.94
C LYS A 75 -15.00 1.29 2.72
N GLU A 76 -13.88 1.31 2.00
CA GLU A 76 -13.73 0.65 0.70
C GLU A 76 -13.17 -0.77 0.82
N LEU A 77 -12.31 -1.03 1.83
CA LEU A 77 -11.58 -2.29 2.07
C LEU A 77 -11.56 -2.62 3.58
N PRO A 78 -12.73 -2.88 4.20
CA PRO A 78 -12.85 -3.06 5.64
C PRO A 78 -11.99 -4.22 6.16
N GLY A 79 -11.23 -3.97 7.22
CA GLY A 79 -10.39 -4.97 7.89
C GLY A 79 -9.11 -5.38 7.15
N ARG A 80 -8.81 -4.76 6.01
CA ARG A 80 -7.65 -5.15 5.18
C ARG A 80 -6.42 -4.28 5.35
N CYS A 81 -6.59 -3.03 5.79
CA CYS A 81 -5.47 -2.10 5.87
C CYS A 81 -4.59 -2.31 7.09
N TYR A 82 -3.32 -1.92 6.96
CA TYR A 82 -2.39 -1.86 8.08
C TYR A 82 -1.44 -0.67 7.95
N ILE A 83 -0.82 -0.31 9.08
CA ILE A 83 0.27 0.66 9.17
C ILE A 83 1.38 0.00 9.99
N GLU A 84 2.58 -0.07 9.45
CA GLU A 84 3.77 -0.63 10.11
C GLU A 84 4.89 0.41 10.13
N GLU A 85 5.66 0.50 11.21
CA GLU A 85 6.79 1.41 11.33
C GLU A 85 8.09 0.59 11.39
N TYR A 86 9.08 0.99 10.59
CA TYR A 86 10.40 0.34 10.54
C TYR A 86 11.48 1.40 10.88
N PRO A 87 11.78 1.61 12.18
CA PRO A 87 12.68 2.67 12.62
C PRO A 87 14.09 2.57 12.03
N ASP A 88 14.64 1.36 11.98
CA ASP A 88 15.99 1.09 11.44
C ASP A 88 16.11 1.44 9.95
N LYS A 89 15.00 1.36 9.24
CA LYS A 89 14.91 1.68 7.80
C LYS A 89 14.42 3.10 7.56
N LYS A 90 14.04 3.84 8.61
CA LYS A 90 13.46 5.20 8.55
C LYS A 90 12.26 5.29 7.61
N ILE A 91 11.35 4.33 7.72
CA ILE A 91 10.12 4.30 6.92
C ILE A 91 8.89 3.96 7.76
N VAL A 92 7.74 4.36 7.23
CA VAL A 92 6.40 3.92 7.60
C VAL A 92 5.80 3.24 6.39
N ARG A 93 5.32 2.01 6.55
CA ARG A 93 4.61 1.25 5.52
C ARG A 93 3.12 1.36 5.76
N ILE A 94 2.37 1.67 4.71
CA ILE A 94 0.92 1.51 4.69
C ILE A 94 0.56 0.50 3.61
N GLY A 95 -0.38 -0.39 3.90
CA GLY A 95 -0.71 -1.46 2.97
C GLY A 95 -2.06 -2.08 3.20
N PHE A 96 -2.39 -3.03 2.34
CA PHE A 96 -3.58 -3.87 2.39
C PHE A 96 -3.18 -5.34 2.23
N LYS A 97 -3.88 -6.22 2.97
CA LYS A 97 -3.81 -7.69 2.85
C LYS A 97 -5.15 -8.23 2.34
#